data_AF-A0A7V3U1W6-F1
#
_entry.id   AF-A0A7V3U1W6-F1
#
_cell.length_a   1.000
_cell.length_b   1.000
_cell.length_c   1.000
_cell.angle_alpha   90.00
_cell.angle_beta   90.00
_cell.angle_gamma   90.00
#
_symmetry.space_group_name_H-M   'P 1'
#
loop_
_entity.id
_entity.type
_entity.pdbx_description
1 polymer ?
#
loop_
_entity_poly.entity_id
_entity_poly.type
_entity_poly.pdbx_seq_one_letter_code
_entity_poly.pdbx_strand_id
1 'polypeptide(L)'
;NKAVGMLVMPLITKAGFGLGGSYGRGALRVNGVTVDYYSAAAASIGLQIGAQQFSHVLYFMTDEALADFRRSSGWAAGGDLEYALNDNGGNVSTETTVALAPVVAVIFGQAGLMVGATLEGTKYTRIIP
;
A
#
# COMPACT_ATOMS: atom_id res chain seq x y z
N ASN A 1 -3.49 5.25 20.89
CA ASN A 1 -4.06 5.75 19.63
C ASN A 1 -3.03 5.58 18.53
N LYS A 2 -3.24 4.67 17.57
CA LYS A 2 -2.19 4.34 16.58
C LYS A 2 -2.59 4.43 15.10
N ALA A 3 -3.87 4.62 14.75
CA ALA A 3 -4.35 5.01 13.41
C ALA A 3 -5.86 5.33 13.51
N VAL A 4 -6.38 6.29 12.73
CA VAL A 4 -7.83 6.60 12.65
C VAL A 4 -8.58 5.62 11.75
N GLY A 5 -7.89 5.00 10.79
CA GLY A 5 -8.43 3.99 9.89
C GLY A 5 -7.34 3.09 9.31
N MET A 6 -7.73 1.93 8.81
CA MET A 6 -6.83 0.95 8.21
C MET A 6 -7.43 0.36 6.95
N LEU A 7 -6.75 0.49 5.80
CA LEU A 7 -7.09 -0.30 4.62
C LEU A 7 -6.30 -1.59 4.64
N VAL A 8 -6.97 -2.72 4.85
CA VAL A 8 -6.35 -4.03 4.93
C VAL A 8 -6.52 -4.75 3.61
N MET A 9 -5.42 -5.01 2.90
CA MET A 9 -5.42 -5.86 1.71
C MET A 9 -4.73 -7.19 2.05
N PRO A 10 -5.51 -8.25 2.34
CA PRO A 10 -4.97 -9.53 2.79
C PRO A 10 -4.17 -10.24 1.69
N LEU A 11 -4.51 -10.01 0.42
CA LEU A 11 -3.84 -10.66 -0.70
C LEU A 11 -3.74 -9.70 -1.89
N ILE A 12 -2.51 -9.32 -2.21
CA ILE A 12 -2.12 -8.69 -3.47
C ILE A 12 -1.29 -9.71 -4.25
N THR A 13 -1.65 -9.97 -5.49
CA THR A 13 -0.85 -10.77 -6.42
C THR A 13 -0.15 -9.84 -7.40
N LYS A 14 1.17 -9.92 -7.48
CA LYS A 14 2.01 -9.16 -8.40
C LYS A 14 2.75 -10.11 -9.33
N ALA A 15 2.79 -9.80 -10.61
CA ALA A 15 3.57 -10.53 -11.60
C ALA A 15 4.12 -9.57 -12.67
N GLY A 16 5.30 -9.89 -13.22
CA GLY A 16 5.88 -9.08 -14.29
C GLY A 16 7.07 -9.73 -14.98
N PHE A 17 7.31 -9.30 -16.22
CA PHE A 17 8.49 -9.61 -17.03
C PHE A 17 8.82 -8.35 -17.87
N GLY A 18 9.55 -7.41 -17.28
CA GLY A 18 9.78 -6.07 -17.86
C GLY A 18 8.61 -5.09 -17.63
N LEU A 19 7.40 -5.54 -17.98
CA LEU A 19 6.14 -4.90 -17.61
C LEU A 19 5.39 -5.83 -16.66
N GLY A 20 4.74 -5.27 -15.66
CA GLY A 20 3.95 -6.06 -14.73
C GLY A 20 2.83 -5.28 -14.09
N GLY A 21 2.01 -6.00 -13.34
CA GLY A 21 0.92 -5.41 -12.59
C GLY A 21 0.69 -6.13 -11.29
N SER A 22 -0.06 -5.49 -10.42
CA SER A 22 -0.57 -6.12 -9.21
C SER A 22 -2.07 -5.91 -9.08
N TYR A 23 -2.74 -6.89 -8.47
CA TYR A 23 -4.16 -6.77 -8.16
C TYR A 23 -4.46 -7.42 -6.81
N GLY A 24 -5.37 -6.81 -6.07
CA GLY A 24 -5.97 -7.43 -4.90
C GLY A 24 -7.17 -6.66 -4.38
N ARG A 25 -7.84 -7.23 -3.39
CA ARG A 25 -9.05 -6.67 -2.78
C ARG A 25 -8.92 -6.70 -1.27
N GLY A 26 -9.57 -5.76 -0.62
CA GLY A 26 -9.50 -5.61 0.82
C GLY A 26 -10.60 -4.73 1.38
N ALA A 27 -10.48 -4.46 2.68
CA ALA A 27 -11.50 -3.79 3.46
C ALA A 27 -10.91 -2.59 4.19
N LEU A 28 -11.60 -1.46 4.10
CA LEU A 28 -11.33 -0.29 4.93
C LEU A 28 -12.03 -0.47 6.27
N ARG A 29 -11.24 -0.40 7.35
CA ARG A 29 -11.69 -0.54 8.72
C ARG A 29 -11.49 0.75 9.47
N VAL A 30 -12.52 1.23 10.15
CA VAL A 30 -12.50 2.43 11.00
C VAL A 30 -13.09 2.04 12.35
N ASN A 31 -12.38 2.34 13.44
CA ASN A 31 -12.79 1.94 14.80
C ASN A 31 -13.11 0.44 14.94
N GLY A 32 -12.36 -0.42 14.23
CA GLY A 32 -12.52 -1.88 14.26
C GLY A 32 -13.64 -2.44 13.37
N VAL A 33 -14.50 -1.59 12.81
CA VAL A 33 -15.61 -1.98 11.93
C VAL A 33 -15.23 -1.80 10.46
N THR A 34 -15.60 -2.76 9.61
CA THR A 34 -15.46 -2.62 8.16
C THR A 34 -16.51 -1.64 7.64
N VAL A 35 -16.05 -0.54 7.05
CA VAL A 35 -16.94 0.51 6.52
C VAL A 35 -17.05 0.47 5.00
N ASP A 36 -16.03 -0.03 4.30
CA ASP A 36 -15.95 -0.03 2.84
C ASP A 36 -15.04 -1.14 2.31
N TYR A 37 -15.21 -1.51 1.04
CA TYR A 37 -14.32 -2.43 0.32
C TYR A 37 -13.61 -1.71 -0.82
N TYR A 38 -12.36 -2.10 -1.07
CA TYR A 38 -11.54 -1.53 -2.13
C TYR A 38 -10.82 -2.63 -2.93
N SER A 39 -10.60 -2.37 -4.22
CA SER A 39 -9.63 -3.09 -5.04
C SER A 39 -8.39 -2.24 -5.26
N ALA A 40 -7.21 -2.81 -5.08
CA ALA A 40 -5.95 -2.21 -5.50
C ALA A 40 -5.55 -2.80 -6.86
N ALA A 41 -5.29 -1.94 -7.83
CA ALA A 41 -4.72 -2.31 -9.11
C ALA A 41 -3.47 -1.45 -9.35
N ALA A 42 -2.34 -2.08 -9.58
CA ALA A 42 -1.09 -1.39 -9.85
C ALA A 42 -0.53 -1.76 -11.22
N ALA A 43 0.13 -0.79 -11.83
CA ALA A 43 1.00 -1.01 -12.99
C ALA A 43 2.44 -0.77 -12.55
N SER A 44 3.34 -1.58 -13.07
CA SER A 44 4.77 -1.49 -12.77
C SER A 44 5.58 -1.64 -14.05
N ILE A 45 6.63 -0.83 -14.15
CA ILE A 45 7.59 -0.84 -15.26
C ILE A 45 8.97 -0.99 -14.65
N GLY A 46 9.77 -1.92 -15.16
CA GLY A 46 11.14 -2.11 -14.72
C GLY A 46 11.69 -3.48 -15.07
N LEU A 47 12.98 -3.70 -14.83
CA LEU A 47 13.64 -4.99 -15.07
C LEU A 47 13.26 -5.99 -13.97
N GLN A 48 11.97 -6.30 -13.84
CA GLN A 48 11.46 -7.33 -12.94
C GLN A 48 11.09 -8.58 -13.69
N ILE A 49 11.35 -9.72 -13.07
CA ILE A 49 10.92 -11.03 -13.53
C ILE A 49 10.42 -11.80 -12.32
N GLY A 50 9.19 -12.30 -12.41
CA GLY A 50 8.65 -13.26 -11.46
C GLY A 50 7.21 -13.01 -11.07
N ALA A 51 6.82 -13.66 -9.99
CA ALA A 51 5.50 -13.52 -9.38
C ALA A 51 5.64 -13.62 -7.87
N GLN A 52 4.96 -12.72 -7.18
CA GLN A 52 4.91 -12.70 -5.72
C GLN A 52 3.51 -12.35 -5.23
N GLN A 53 3.17 -12.88 -4.08
CA GLN A 53 2.01 -12.50 -3.31
C GLN A 53 2.47 -11.85 -2.02
N PHE A 54 1.71 -10.86 -1.57
CA PHE A 54 1.96 -10.20 -0.30
C PHE A 54 0.67 -9.63 0.27
N SER A 55 0.70 -9.32 1.55
CA SER A 55 -0.34 -8.56 2.22
C SER A 55 0.19 -7.14 2.49
N HIS A 56 -0.68 -6.14 2.45
CA HIS A 56 -0.31 -4.83 2.95
C HIS A 56 -1.45 -4.17 3.73
N VAL A 57 -1.09 -3.22 4.58
CA VAL A 57 -2.03 -2.38 5.32
C VAL A 57 -1.61 -0.93 5.17
N LEU A 58 -2.55 -0.07 4.78
CA LEU A 58 -2.39 1.38 4.90
C LEU A 58 -3.00 1.83 6.21
N TYR A 59 -2.18 2.40 7.09
CA TYR A 59 -2.62 3.05 8.32
C TYR A 59 -2.80 4.53 8.03
N PHE A 60 -4.01 5.03 8.21
CA PHE A 60 -4.31 6.45 8.14
C PHE A 60 -4.10 7.03 9.54
N MET A 61 -3.10 7.90 9.69
CA MET A 61 -2.70 8.45 10.98
C MET A 61 -3.52 9.67 11.37
N THR A 62 -4.11 10.37 10.39
CA THR A 62 -4.97 11.55 10.60
C THR A 62 -6.32 11.40 9.91
N ASP A 63 -7.33 12.10 10.42
CA ASP A 63 -8.68 12.11 9.86
C ASP A 63 -8.71 12.73 8.46
N GLU A 64 -7.85 13.72 8.20
CA GLU A 64 -7.69 14.36 6.90
C GLU A 64 -7.23 13.35 5.85
N ALA A 65 -6.18 12.57 6.13
CA ALA A 65 -5.69 11.56 5.19
C ALA A 65 -6.72 10.45 4.91
N LEU A 66 -7.47 10.02 5.94
CA LEU A 66 -8.56 9.08 5.75
C LEU A 66 -9.68 9.69 4.89
N ALA A 67 -10.07 10.93 5.16
CA ALA A 67 -11.11 11.62 4.41
C ALA A 67 -10.68 11.84 2.95
N ASP A 68 -9.46 12.29 2.72
CA ASP A 68 -8.91 12.54 1.39
C ASP A 68 -8.79 11.25 0.60
N PHE A 69 -8.31 10.17 1.19
CA PHE A 69 -8.30 8.85 0.53
C PHE A 69 -9.70 8.44 0.09
N ARG A 70 -10.71 8.58 0.97
CA ARG A 70 -12.10 8.20 0.68
C ARG A 70 -12.79 9.11 -0.32
N ARG A 71 -12.43 10.40 -0.36
CA ARG A 71 -12.97 11.40 -1.30
C ARG A 71 -12.28 11.37 -2.66
N SER A 72 -10.98 11.06 -2.68
CA SER A 72 -10.21 10.96 -3.91
C SER A 72 -10.76 9.83 -4.77
N SER A 73 -10.66 9.99 -6.09
CA SER A 73 -10.99 8.93 -7.06
C SER A 73 -9.98 7.77 -7.07
N GLY A 74 -9.24 7.59 -5.97
CA GLY A 74 -8.50 6.37 -5.68
C GLY A 74 -7.04 6.34 -6.07
N TRP A 75 -6.38 7.48 -6.27
CA TRP A 75 -5.00 7.49 -6.77
C TRP A 75 -3.99 7.60 -5.63
N ALA A 76 -3.22 6.53 -5.43
CA ALA A 76 -1.95 6.53 -4.73
C ALA A 76 -0.84 6.55 -5.79
N ALA A 77 -0.71 7.68 -6.50
CA ALA A 77 0.45 7.92 -7.35
C ALA A 77 1.65 8.22 -6.43
N GLY A 78 2.79 7.58 -6.65
CA GLY A 78 3.99 7.60 -5.81
C GLY A 78 4.71 8.95 -5.65
N GLY A 79 3.98 10.03 -5.37
CA GLY A 79 4.50 11.35 -4.99
C GLY A 79 4.30 11.70 -3.51
N ASP A 80 3.23 11.20 -2.88
CA ASP A 80 2.83 11.60 -1.51
C ASP A 80 2.82 10.44 -0.50
N LEU A 81 3.32 9.26 -0.89
CA LEU A 81 3.38 8.07 -0.03
C LEU A 81 4.82 7.75 0.37
N GLU A 82 5.15 8.01 1.63
CA GLU A 82 6.40 7.61 2.26
C GLU A 82 6.32 6.11 2.60
N TYR A 83 7.21 5.29 2.04
CA TYR A 83 7.28 3.86 2.36
C TYR A 83 8.16 3.64 3.59
N ALA A 84 7.59 3.01 4.63
CA ALA A 84 8.35 2.55 5.78
C ALA A 84 9.12 1.27 5.40
N LEU A 85 10.35 1.40 4.91
CA LEU A 85 11.26 0.27 4.75
C LEU A 85 11.94 0.01 6.10
N ASN A 86 11.72 -1.18 6.67
CA ASN A 86 12.44 -1.62 7.86
C ASN A 86 13.84 -2.09 7.45
N ASP A 87 14.75 -1.15 7.23
CA ASP A 87 16.16 -1.45 6.99
C ASP A 87 16.92 -1.35 8.32
N ASN A 88 17.47 -2.47 8.78
CA ASN A 88 18.25 -2.60 10.03
C ASN A 88 19.61 -1.89 9.88
N GLY A 89 19.62 -0.57 9.74
CA GLY A 89 20.85 0.22 9.54
C GLY A 89 20.60 1.70 9.79
N GLY A 90 21.00 2.17 10.97
CA GLY A 90 20.74 3.50 11.51
C GLY A 90 20.76 4.65 10.49
N ASN A 91 19.62 5.33 10.38
CA ASN A 91 19.54 6.70 9.86
C ASN A 91 18.32 7.39 10.49
N VAL A 92 18.58 8.20 11.52
CA VAL A 92 17.58 8.87 12.38
C VAL A 92 16.67 9.85 11.60
N SER A 93 17.04 10.21 10.37
CA SER A 93 16.25 11.06 9.48
C SER A 93 15.10 10.34 8.76
N THR A 94 15.20 9.03 8.49
CA THR A 94 14.16 8.26 7.79
C THR A 94 13.06 7.80 8.77
N GLU A 95 13.44 7.45 10.00
CA GLU A 95 12.50 7.03 11.05
C GLU A 95 11.55 8.17 11.48
N THR A 96 12.06 9.40 11.58
CA THR A 96 11.28 10.57 12.01
C THR A 96 10.24 10.99 10.98
N THR A 97 10.56 10.91 9.68
CA THR A 97 9.66 11.28 8.59
C THR A 97 8.52 10.28 8.42
N VAL A 98 8.82 8.98 8.50
CA VAL A 98 7.80 7.91 8.51
C VAL A 98 6.90 8.01 9.76
N ALA A 99 7.44 8.42 10.91
CA ALA A 99 6.66 8.60 12.14
C ALA A 99 5.66 9.79 12.07
N LEU A 100 5.90 10.77 11.19
CA LEU A 100 5.03 11.92 10.96
C LEU A 100 4.16 11.79 9.69
N ALA A 101 4.32 10.71 8.92
CA ALA A 101 3.58 10.52 7.69
C ALA A 101 2.07 10.36 7.96
N PRO A 102 1.20 11.09 7.24
CA PRO A 102 -0.25 11.02 7.47
C PRO A 102 -0.85 9.68 7.01
N VAL A 103 -0.12 8.94 6.16
CA VAL A 103 -0.42 7.55 5.76
C VAL A 103 0.85 6.71 5.86
N VAL A 104 0.78 5.59 6.57
CA VAL A 104 1.88 4.63 6.72
C VAL A 104 1.51 3.31 6.04
N ALA A 105 2.30 2.87 5.08
CA ALA A 105 2.12 1.58 4.41
C ALA A 105 3.02 0.50 5.03
N VAL A 106 2.44 -0.64 5.41
CA VAL A 106 3.17 -1.80 5.93
C VAL A 106 2.90 -3.01 5.04
N ILE A 107 3.95 -3.66 4.55
CA ILE A 107 3.89 -4.85 3.70
C ILE A 107 4.42 -6.05 4.48
N PHE A 108 3.75 -7.20 4.39
CA PHE A 108 4.14 -8.43 5.09
C PHE A 108 3.62 -9.68 4.36
N GLY A 109 3.97 -10.86 4.87
CA GLY A 109 3.48 -12.14 4.34
C GLY A 109 3.91 -12.39 2.89
N GLN A 110 5.10 -11.94 2.51
CA GLN A 110 5.61 -12.08 1.15
C GLN A 110 5.89 -13.55 0.84
N ALA A 111 5.36 -14.03 -0.29
CA ALA A 111 5.57 -15.37 -0.81
C ALA A 111 5.78 -15.32 -2.32
N GLY A 112 6.69 -16.15 -2.83
CA GLY A 112 7.08 -16.17 -4.24
C GLY A 112 8.45 -15.53 -4.46
N LEU A 113 8.81 -15.34 -5.73
CA LEU A 113 10.11 -14.81 -6.13
C LEU A 113 9.88 -13.71 -7.15
N MET A 114 10.35 -12.52 -6.82
CA MET A 114 10.43 -11.38 -7.72
C MET A 114 11.86 -10.87 -7.70
N VAL A 115 12.53 -10.86 -8.85
CA VAL A 115 13.89 -10.34 -8.97
C VAL A 115 13.85 -9.11 -9.86
N GLY A 116 14.39 -8.00 -9.37
CA GLY A 116 14.49 -6.77 -10.15
C GLY A 116 14.20 -5.51 -9.37
N ALA A 117 14.27 -4.38 -10.08
CA ALA A 117 13.86 -3.07 -9.60
C ALA A 117 12.68 -2.57 -10.44
N THR A 118 11.65 -2.03 -9.78
CA THR A 118 10.48 -1.45 -10.44
C THR A 118 10.03 -0.16 -9.83
N LEU A 119 9.50 0.73 -10.68
CA LEU A 119 8.61 1.78 -10.25
C LEU A 119 7.16 1.27 -10.33
N GLU A 120 6.39 1.45 -9.26
CA GLU A 120 5.00 0.99 -9.15
C GLU A 120 4.08 2.17 -8.82
N GLY A 121 2.92 2.22 -9.47
CA GLY A 121 1.82 3.11 -9.11
C GLY A 121 0.56 2.30 -8.88
N THR A 122 -0.10 2.53 -7.74
CA THR A 122 -1.27 1.75 -7.30
C THR A 122 -2.52 2.62 -7.24
N LYS A 123 -3.61 2.13 -7.82
CA LYS A 123 -4.92 2.76 -7.74
C LYS A 123 -5.85 1.92 -6.86
N TYR A 124 -6.42 2.55 -5.85
CA TYR A 124 -7.41 1.97 -4.94
C TYR A 124 -8.82 2.42 -5.35
N THR A 125 -9.62 1.51 -5.87
CA THR A 125 -11.00 1.81 -6.29
C THR A 125 -11.99 1.22 -5.29
N ARG A 126 -12.94 2.03 -4.80
CA ARG A 126 -14.03 1.55 -3.94
C ARG A 126 -14.91 0.59 -4.73
N ILE A 127 -15.30 -0.53 -4.12
CA ILE A 127 -16.09 -1.58 -4.75
C ILE A 127 -17.27 -2.00 -3.86
N ILE A 128 -18.31 -2.52 -4.48
CA ILE A 128 -19.41 -3.22 -3.81
C ILE A 128 -19.17 -4.72 -4.05
N PRO A 129 -18.96 -5.53 -2.99
CA PRO A 129 -18.62 -6.94 -3.13
C PRO A 129 -19.76 -7.80 -3.66
#